data_AF-A0A6M0C1X9-F1
#
_entry.id   AF-A0A6M0C1X9-F1
#
_cell.length_a   1.000
_cell.length_b   1.000
_cell.length_c   1.000
_cell.angle_alpha   90.00
_cell.angle_beta   90.00
_cell.angle_gamma   90.00
#
_symmetry.space_group_name_H-M   'P 1'
#
loop_
_entity.id
_entity.type
_entity.pdbx_description
1 polymer ?
#
loop_
_entity_poly.entity_id
_entity_poly.type
_entity_poly.pdbx_seq_one_letter_code
_entity_poly.pdbx_strand_id
1 'polypeptide(L)'
;MTGIMTINSVYVVRNVKLSFPYIESRKECLEIINYLADSEFIRESPDSCLVLMNGKTWLVRQGAEIMEKLGWREFPQNLEFIKQPKQNYGYLDNPQTTAKPLIIQGDETINLGGWAIRPDRKKQPNLVLLSSGENQYFFANAIVNLESNDIAKIMKSKLYSKVRWKVTFSAKSLPMGENIIKAWVYNSDKQEFVKLNDEVKVRVEES
;
A
#
# COMPACT_ATOMS: atom_id res chain seq x y z
N MET A 1 -18.31 16.90 42.79
CA MET A 1 -17.10 17.34 42.07
C MET A 1 -17.22 16.89 40.62
N THR A 2 -17.70 17.74 39.73
CA THR A 2 -17.73 17.51 38.29
C THR A 2 -16.41 18.00 37.72
N GLY A 3 -15.52 17.08 37.35
CA GLY A 3 -14.24 17.39 36.71
C GLY A 3 -14.49 17.84 35.27
N ILE A 4 -14.21 19.11 34.97
CA ILE A 4 -14.22 19.62 33.60
C ILE A 4 -12.95 19.08 32.92
N MET A 5 -13.10 18.08 32.05
CA MET A 5 -12.02 17.67 31.15
C MET A 5 -11.84 18.73 30.06
N THR A 6 -10.87 19.61 30.24
CA THR A 6 -10.41 20.53 29.19
C THR A 6 -9.59 19.74 28.17
N ILE A 7 -10.24 19.28 27.10
CA ILE A 7 -9.54 18.66 25.98
C ILE A 7 -8.85 19.77 25.18
N ASN A 8 -7.51 19.75 25.15
CA ASN A 8 -6.73 20.74 24.42
C ASN A 8 -6.89 20.52 22.90
N SER A 9 -7.72 21.34 22.27
CA SER A 9 -8.10 21.22 20.86
C SER A 9 -6.91 21.25 19.91
N VAL A 10 -5.83 21.96 20.25
CA VAL A 10 -4.60 22.02 19.45
C VAL A 10 -3.87 20.67 19.44
N TYR A 11 -3.83 19.99 20.59
CA TYR A 11 -3.24 18.66 20.71
C TYR A 11 -4.04 17.62 19.92
N VAL A 12 -5.38 17.66 20.01
CA VAL A 12 -6.27 16.79 19.23
C VAL A 12 -6.10 17.04 17.73
N VAL A 13 -6.10 18.30 17.28
CA VAL A 13 -5.90 18.64 15.85
C VAL A 13 -4.55 18.18 15.34
N ARG A 14 -3.48 18.31 16.14
CA ARG A 14 -2.14 17.82 15.76
C ARG A 14 -2.11 16.30 15.63
N ASN A 15 -2.69 15.58 16.59
CA ASN A 15 -2.74 14.12 16.57
C ASN A 15 -3.61 13.58 15.43
N VAL A 16 -4.74 14.22 15.13
CA VAL A 16 -5.57 13.88 13.97
C VAL A 16 -4.77 14.10 12.68
N LYS A 17 -4.07 15.23 12.52
CA LYS A 17 -3.22 15.47 11.35
C LYS A 17 -2.13 14.42 11.15
N LEU A 18 -1.50 13.97 12.22
CA LEU A 18 -0.43 12.95 12.15
C LEU A 18 -0.97 11.55 11.82
N SER A 19 -2.16 11.22 12.32
CA SER A 19 -2.82 9.92 12.07
C SER A 19 -3.65 9.88 10.79
N PHE A 20 -3.94 11.03 10.18
CA PHE A 20 -4.83 11.13 9.01
C PHE A 20 -4.41 10.24 7.84
N PRO A 21 -3.13 10.18 7.43
CA PRO A 21 -2.70 9.28 6.35
C PRO A 21 -3.02 7.81 6.67
N TYR A 22 -2.78 7.39 7.92
CA TYR A 22 -3.10 6.03 8.38
C TYR A 22 -4.62 5.77 8.38
N ILE A 23 -5.46 6.75 8.71
CA ILE A 23 -6.91 6.62 8.64
C ILE A 23 -7.36 6.45 7.18
N GLU A 24 -6.84 7.25 6.25
CA GLU A 24 -7.22 7.18 4.84
C GLU A 24 -6.70 5.89 4.18
N SER A 25 -5.47 5.45 4.48
CA SER A 25 -4.95 4.15 4.06
C SER A 25 -5.84 3.00 4.53
N ARG A 26 -6.40 3.06 5.74
CA ARG A 26 -7.32 2.02 6.26
C ARG A 26 -8.64 1.96 5.50
N LYS A 27 -9.20 3.11 5.11
CA LYS A 27 -10.42 3.15 4.29
C LYS A 27 -10.19 2.53 2.92
N GLU A 28 -9.08 2.93 2.28
CA GLU A 28 -8.67 2.40 0.97
C GLU A 28 -8.41 0.89 1.07
N CYS A 29 -7.73 0.43 2.11
CA CYS A 29 -7.48 -0.99 2.40
C CYS A 29 -8.77 -1.81 2.52
N LEU A 30 -9.78 -1.30 3.24
CA LEU A 30 -11.08 -1.96 3.37
C LEU A 30 -11.80 -2.03 2.03
N GLU A 31 -11.74 -0.98 1.23
CA GLU A 31 -12.39 -0.92 -0.09
C GLU A 31 -11.86 -2.01 -1.03
N ILE A 32 -10.55 -2.26 -1.02
CA ILE A 32 -9.90 -3.25 -1.89
C ILE A 32 -9.68 -4.61 -1.20
N ILE A 33 -10.34 -4.88 -0.08
CA ILE A 33 -10.05 -6.05 0.79
C ILE A 33 -10.06 -7.40 0.04
N ASN A 34 -10.90 -7.52 -1.00
CA ASN A 34 -11.03 -8.71 -1.83
C ASN A 34 -9.83 -8.95 -2.77
N TYR A 35 -8.95 -7.96 -2.94
CA TYR A 35 -7.71 -8.06 -3.72
C TYR A 35 -6.48 -8.28 -2.85
N LEU A 36 -6.62 -8.24 -1.52
CA LEU A 36 -5.51 -8.50 -0.60
C LEU A 36 -5.37 -10.01 -0.39
N ALA A 37 -4.16 -10.54 -0.57
CA ALA A 37 -3.85 -11.94 -0.30
C ALA A 37 -3.93 -12.26 1.21
N ASP A 38 -4.02 -13.54 1.55
CA ASP A 38 -3.80 -14.03 2.92
C ASP A 38 -2.32 -14.34 3.17
N SER A 39 -1.45 -13.38 2.86
CA SER A 39 -0.01 -13.50 3.10
C SER A 39 0.34 -13.23 4.56
N GLU A 40 1.51 -13.70 5.00
CA GLU A 40 2.07 -13.40 6.33
C GLU A 40 2.10 -11.89 6.57
N PHE A 41 2.58 -11.11 5.60
CA PHE A 41 2.60 -9.65 5.72
C PHE A 41 1.19 -9.09 5.97
N ILE A 42 0.22 -9.43 5.13
CA ILE A 42 -1.13 -8.87 5.26
C ILE A 42 -1.78 -9.27 6.59
N ARG A 43 -1.50 -10.48 7.08
CA ARG A 43 -2.12 -11.04 8.28
C ARG A 43 -1.49 -10.52 9.58
N GLU A 44 -0.17 -10.33 9.61
CA GLU A 44 0.60 -10.20 10.85
C GLU A 44 1.47 -8.94 10.93
N SER A 45 1.86 -8.35 9.80
CA SER A 45 2.77 -7.20 9.81
C SER A 45 2.13 -5.99 10.48
N PRO A 46 2.81 -5.29 11.40
CA PRO A 46 2.32 -4.03 11.96
C PRO A 46 2.15 -2.93 10.89
N ASP A 47 2.83 -3.07 9.75
CA ASP A 47 2.72 -2.17 8.60
C ASP A 47 1.59 -2.56 7.62
N SER A 48 0.94 -3.71 7.85
CA SER A 48 -0.24 -4.12 7.09
C SER A 48 -1.39 -3.14 7.32
N CYS A 49 -2.01 -2.70 6.22
CA CYS A 49 -3.14 -1.81 6.31
C CYS A 49 -4.36 -2.45 7.01
N LEU A 50 -4.49 -3.78 6.97
CA LEU A 50 -5.53 -4.51 7.71
C LEU A 50 -5.20 -4.62 9.21
N VAL A 51 -3.96 -4.89 9.57
CA VAL A 51 -3.53 -4.96 10.99
C VAL A 51 -3.73 -3.61 11.67
N LEU A 52 -3.44 -2.52 10.97
CA LEU A 52 -3.71 -1.16 11.44
C LEU A 52 -5.20 -0.85 11.66
N MET A 53 -6.10 -1.55 10.96
CA MET A 53 -7.55 -1.47 11.23
C MET A 53 -7.90 -2.23 12.48
N ASN A 54 -7.48 -3.48 12.54
CA ASN A 54 -7.71 -4.39 13.64
C ASN A 54 -6.60 -5.44 13.63
N GLY A 55 -5.92 -5.61 14.76
CA GLY A 55 -4.86 -6.63 14.88
C GLY A 55 -5.32 -8.06 14.57
N LYS A 56 -6.64 -8.30 14.50
CA LYS A 56 -7.25 -9.54 14.01
C LYS A 56 -7.80 -9.32 12.59
N THR A 57 -6.95 -9.48 11.59
CA THR A 57 -7.29 -9.26 10.16
C THR A 57 -8.44 -10.12 9.66
N TRP A 58 -8.58 -11.35 10.16
CA TRP A 58 -9.70 -12.24 9.86
C TRP A 58 -11.07 -11.66 10.26
N LEU A 59 -11.15 -10.92 11.38
CA LEU A 59 -12.39 -10.25 11.79
C LEU A 59 -12.77 -9.13 10.81
N VAL A 60 -11.78 -8.43 10.27
CA VAL A 60 -12.02 -7.38 9.26
C VAL A 60 -12.60 -8.00 8.00
N ARG A 61 -12.05 -9.13 7.55
CA ARG A 61 -12.55 -9.87 6.38
C ARG A 61 -13.97 -10.39 6.58
N GLN A 62 -14.23 -11.08 7.70
CA GLN A 62 -15.58 -11.56 8.01
C GLN A 62 -16.59 -10.41 8.13
N GLY A 63 -16.19 -9.30 8.75
CA GLY A 63 -17.03 -8.10 8.82
C GLY A 63 -17.34 -7.54 7.43
N ALA A 64 -16.36 -7.48 6.52
CA ALA A 64 -16.56 -7.06 5.14
C ALA A 64 -17.53 -7.98 4.39
N GLU A 65 -17.37 -9.29 4.49
CA GLU A 65 -18.27 -10.28 3.87
C GLU A 65 -19.71 -10.14 4.39
N ILE A 66 -19.90 -9.92 5.69
CA ILE A 66 -21.23 -9.71 6.28
C ILE A 66 -21.83 -8.40 5.77
N MET A 67 -21.06 -7.31 5.73
CA MET A 67 -21.52 -6.02 5.20
C MET A 67 -21.95 -6.12 3.73
N GLU A 68 -21.21 -6.88 2.93
CA GLU A 68 -21.55 -7.13 1.52
C GLU A 68 -22.84 -7.96 1.39
N LYS A 69 -22.94 -9.08 2.11
CA LYS A 69 -24.13 -9.96 2.10
C LYS A 69 -25.40 -9.25 2.55
N LEU A 70 -25.28 -8.31 3.49
CA LEU A 70 -26.42 -7.52 4.00
C LEU A 70 -26.74 -6.30 3.13
N GLY A 71 -25.93 -6.03 2.09
CA GLY A 71 -26.10 -4.84 1.24
C GLY A 71 -25.80 -3.52 1.95
N TRP A 72 -25.07 -3.55 3.06
CA TRP A 72 -24.67 -2.34 3.80
C TRP A 72 -23.50 -1.62 3.14
N ARG A 73 -22.69 -2.36 2.37
CA ARG A 73 -21.58 -1.82 1.60
C ARG A 73 -21.30 -2.71 0.39
N GLU A 74 -21.15 -2.09 -0.76
CA GLU A 74 -20.62 -2.75 -1.95
C GLU A 74 -19.10 -2.69 -1.94
N PHE A 75 -18.47 -3.80 -2.32
CA PHE A 75 -17.03 -3.87 -2.54
C PHE A 75 -16.78 -4.02 -4.04
N PRO A 76 -15.80 -3.30 -4.60
CA PRO A 76 -15.47 -3.42 -6.01
C PRO A 76 -15.19 -4.86 -6.44
N GLN A 77 -15.87 -5.28 -7.49
CA GLN A 77 -15.63 -6.56 -8.16
C GLN A 77 -15.10 -6.27 -9.57
N ASN A 78 -14.14 -7.05 -10.04
CA ASN A 78 -13.54 -6.94 -11.38
C ASN A 78 -12.86 -5.59 -11.68
N LEU A 79 -12.04 -5.08 -10.75
CA LEU A 79 -11.22 -3.88 -10.96
C LEU A 79 -10.25 -4.08 -12.14
N GLU A 80 -10.08 -3.05 -12.96
CA GLU A 80 -9.17 -3.10 -14.11
C GLU A 80 -7.70 -2.96 -13.65
N PHE A 81 -6.78 -3.69 -14.28
CA PHE A 81 -5.34 -3.59 -14.01
C PHE A 81 -4.62 -2.91 -15.18
N ILE A 82 -4.31 -1.62 -15.01
CA ILE A 82 -3.59 -0.82 -16.01
C ILE A 82 -2.09 -1.07 -15.89
N LYS A 83 -1.58 -2.01 -16.70
CA LYS A 83 -0.16 -2.41 -16.72
C LYS A 83 0.77 -1.35 -17.33
N GLN A 84 0.25 -0.52 -18.24
CA GLN A 84 1.02 0.49 -19.00
C GLN A 84 0.26 1.82 -19.00
N PRO A 85 0.34 2.61 -17.93
CA PRO A 85 -0.35 3.89 -17.88
C PRO A 85 0.27 4.90 -18.85
N LYS A 86 -0.58 5.75 -19.44
CA LYS A 86 -0.14 6.85 -20.32
C LYS A 86 0.60 7.96 -19.58
N GLN A 87 0.33 8.11 -18.29
CA GLN A 87 0.94 9.10 -17.42
C GLN A 87 1.81 8.42 -16.37
N ASN A 88 2.74 9.17 -15.80
CA ASN A 88 3.60 8.67 -14.74
C ASN A 88 2.86 8.73 -13.38
N TYR A 89 2.63 7.55 -12.79
CA TYR A 89 2.04 7.40 -11.45
C TYR A 89 3.09 7.23 -10.36
N GLY A 90 4.38 7.17 -10.71
CA GLY A 90 5.47 6.94 -9.77
C GLY A 90 6.34 5.76 -10.18
N TYR A 91 7.28 5.42 -9.30
CA TYR A 91 8.30 4.40 -9.52
C TYR A 91 8.46 3.51 -8.31
N LEU A 92 8.78 2.25 -8.56
CA LEU A 92 9.47 1.37 -7.62
C LEU A 92 10.97 1.52 -7.89
N ASP A 93 11.65 2.34 -7.09
CA ASP A 93 13.03 2.80 -7.35
C ASP A 93 14.07 2.24 -6.37
N ASN A 94 13.63 1.48 -5.36
CA ASN A 94 14.50 0.80 -4.41
C ASN A 94 14.11 -0.68 -4.22
N PRO A 95 15.05 -1.63 -4.38
CA PRO A 95 16.38 -1.42 -4.96
C PRO A 95 16.29 -0.94 -6.41
N GLN A 96 17.36 -0.32 -6.92
CA GLN A 96 17.39 0.08 -8.32
C GLN A 96 17.17 -1.14 -9.22
N THR A 97 16.32 -0.99 -10.23
CA THR A 97 16.05 -2.03 -11.21
C THR A 97 17.34 -2.46 -11.90
N THR A 98 17.68 -3.74 -11.80
CA THR A 98 18.83 -4.31 -12.52
C THR A 98 18.38 -5.47 -13.41
N ALA A 99 19.22 -5.82 -14.39
CA ALA A 99 18.96 -6.95 -15.27
C ALA A 99 18.97 -8.31 -14.54
N LYS A 100 19.75 -8.42 -13.45
CA LYS A 100 19.90 -9.64 -12.67
C LYS A 100 18.91 -9.66 -11.48
N PRO A 101 18.34 -10.82 -11.14
CA PRO A 101 17.51 -10.92 -9.95
C PRO A 101 18.36 -10.73 -8.68
N LEU A 102 17.76 -10.10 -7.67
CA LEU A 102 18.30 -10.08 -6.31
C LEU A 102 18.10 -11.47 -5.70
N ILE A 103 19.19 -12.12 -5.30
CA ILE A 103 19.15 -13.44 -4.65
C ILE A 103 18.93 -13.22 -3.15
N ILE A 104 17.93 -13.88 -2.58
CA ILE A 104 17.49 -13.70 -1.19
C ILE A 104 17.13 -15.07 -0.61
N GLN A 105 17.57 -15.33 0.62
CA GLN A 105 17.19 -16.56 1.32
C GLN A 105 15.75 -16.47 1.85
N GLY A 106 15.06 -17.60 1.93
CA GLY A 106 13.64 -17.64 2.31
C GLY A 106 13.33 -16.96 3.66
N ASP A 107 14.26 -16.98 4.61
CA ASP A 107 14.13 -16.37 5.94
C ASP A 107 14.57 -14.89 6.02
N GLU A 108 15.16 -14.36 4.96
CA GLU A 108 15.57 -12.96 4.91
C GLU A 108 14.39 -12.01 4.66
N THR A 109 14.67 -10.71 4.86
CA THR A 109 13.70 -9.64 4.62
C THR A 109 14.07 -8.84 3.38
N ILE A 110 13.05 -8.44 2.63
CA ILE A 110 13.17 -7.60 1.44
C ILE A 110 12.71 -6.19 1.78
N ASN A 111 13.53 -5.20 1.42
CA ASN A 111 13.21 -3.78 1.57
C ASN A 111 12.93 -3.17 0.19
N LEU A 112 11.69 -2.75 -0.04
CA LEU A 112 11.29 -2.08 -1.27
C LEU A 112 10.86 -0.64 -0.98
N GLY A 113 11.07 0.23 -1.95
CA GLY A 113 10.71 1.63 -1.83
C GLY A 113 10.48 2.30 -3.17
N GLY A 114 9.89 3.47 -3.10
CA GLY A 114 9.51 4.23 -4.26
C GLY A 114 8.76 5.51 -3.92
N TRP A 115 8.13 6.06 -4.94
CA TRP A 115 7.18 7.15 -4.79
C TRP A 115 5.96 6.93 -5.68
N ALA A 116 4.83 7.49 -5.29
CA ALA A 116 3.55 7.27 -5.95
C ALA A 116 2.68 8.53 -5.93
N ILE A 117 2.13 8.89 -7.09
CA ILE A 117 1.26 10.07 -7.28
C ILE A 117 0.01 9.72 -8.07
N ARG A 118 -0.98 10.62 -8.01
CA ARG A 118 -2.05 10.69 -9.00
C ARG A 118 -1.89 11.99 -9.80
N PRO A 119 -1.39 11.95 -11.05
CA PRO A 119 -0.92 13.12 -11.79
C PRO A 119 -1.99 14.19 -12.03
N ASP A 120 -3.26 13.79 -12.13
CA ASP A 120 -4.39 14.70 -12.39
C ASP A 120 -5.30 14.93 -11.18
N ARG A 121 -4.86 14.56 -9.97
CA ARG A 121 -5.70 14.61 -8.77
C ARG A 121 -5.07 15.42 -7.65
N LYS A 122 -5.93 16.18 -6.96
CA LYS A 122 -5.57 16.88 -5.72
C LYS A 122 -5.32 15.93 -4.55
N LYS A 123 -5.91 14.73 -4.57
CA LYS A 123 -5.70 13.71 -3.54
C LYS A 123 -4.63 12.75 -4.05
N GLN A 124 -3.55 12.58 -3.31
CA GLN A 124 -2.51 11.59 -3.61
C GLN A 124 -2.94 10.19 -3.17
N PRO A 125 -2.35 9.10 -3.69
CA PRO A 125 -2.66 7.75 -3.21
C PRO A 125 -2.22 7.62 -1.74
N ASN A 126 -2.93 6.81 -0.95
CA ASN A 126 -2.54 6.56 0.44
C ASN A 126 -1.80 5.23 0.60
N LEU A 127 -1.96 4.33 -0.36
CA LEU A 127 -1.35 3.02 -0.39
C LEU A 127 -0.60 2.78 -1.69
N VAL A 128 0.47 2.02 -1.57
CA VAL A 128 1.03 1.22 -2.66
C VAL A 128 0.86 -0.25 -2.31
N LEU A 129 0.48 -1.03 -3.30
CA LEU A 129 0.21 -2.45 -3.17
C LEU A 129 1.23 -3.22 -3.98
N LEU A 130 1.72 -4.33 -3.45
CA LEU A 130 2.72 -5.17 -4.10
C LEU A 130 2.10 -6.50 -4.54
N SER A 131 2.31 -6.85 -5.80
CA SER A 131 1.99 -8.18 -6.35
C SER A 131 3.22 -8.85 -6.93
N SER A 132 3.19 -10.18 -7.03
CA SER A 132 4.26 -10.98 -7.60
C SER A 132 3.78 -11.77 -8.82
N GLY A 133 4.63 -11.85 -9.84
CA GLY A 133 4.32 -12.55 -11.09
C GLY A 133 3.11 -11.95 -11.81
N GLU A 134 2.25 -12.81 -12.36
CA GLU A 134 0.98 -12.40 -12.98
C GLU A 134 -0.20 -12.40 -12.00
N ASN A 135 0.07 -12.58 -10.69
CA ASN A 135 -0.98 -12.63 -9.69
C ASN A 135 -1.64 -11.24 -9.52
N GLN A 136 -2.97 -11.26 -9.46
CA GLN A 136 -3.81 -10.08 -9.22
C GLN A 136 -4.11 -9.85 -7.73
N TYR A 137 -3.61 -10.72 -6.84
CA TYR A 137 -3.67 -10.51 -5.40
C TYR A 137 -2.41 -9.81 -4.88
N PHE A 138 -2.62 -8.90 -3.94
CA PHE A 138 -1.55 -8.12 -3.32
C PHE A 138 -1.06 -8.79 -2.03
N PHE A 139 0.22 -9.16 -2.01
CA PHE A 139 0.84 -9.85 -0.87
C PHE A 139 1.40 -8.88 0.17
N ALA A 140 1.56 -7.60 -0.16
CA ALA A 140 2.02 -6.59 0.79
C ALA A 140 1.51 -5.18 0.41
N ASN A 141 1.58 -4.26 1.36
CA ASN A 141 1.23 -2.85 1.17
C ASN A 141 2.25 -1.91 1.82
N ALA A 142 2.29 -0.67 1.34
CA ALA A 142 3.06 0.42 1.91
C ALA A 142 2.19 1.67 2.06
N ILE A 143 2.36 2.43 3.13
CA ILE A 143 1.69 3.73 3.30
C ILE A 143 2.50 4.81 2.58
N VAL A 144 1.81 5.61 1.76
CA VAL A 144 2.39 6.74 1.02
C VAL A 144 2.29 7.99 1.90
N ASN A 145 3.37 8.31 2.62
CA ASN A 145 3.41 9.46 3.52
C ASN A 145 4.84 9.92 3.89
N LEU A 146 5.87 9.35 3.25
CA LEU A 146 7.25 9.73 3.53
C LEU A 146 7.64 11.00 2.76
N GLU A 147 8.51 11.80 3.39
CA GLU A 147 8.96 13.08 2.85
C GLU A 147 9.64 12.94 1.48
N SER A 148 9.30 13.84 0.56
CA SER A 148 9.70 13.82 -0.84
C SER A 148 9.94 15.22 -1.40
N ASN A 149 10.81 15.97 -0.73
CA ASN A 149 11.15 17.36 -1.08
C ASN A 149 11.73 17.51 -2.50
N ASP A 150 12.50 16.53 -2.94
CA ASP A 150 13.05 16.46 -4.29
C ASP A 150 11.96 16.26 -5.35
N ILE A 151 10.99 15.36 -5.10
CA ILE A 151 9.84 15.16 -6.00
C ILE A 151 8.98 16.43 -6.04
N ALA A 152 8.69 17.04 -4.87
CA ALA A 152 7.97 18.30 -4.79
C ALA A 152 8.66 19.43 -5.56
N LYS A 153 10.01 19.48 -5.53
CA LYS A 153 10.82 20.45 -6.28
C LYS A 153 10.75 20.21 -7.78
N ILE A 154 10.93 18.98 -8.23
CA ILE A 154 10.87 18.59 -9.66
C ILE A 154 9.47 18.88 -10.23
N MET A 155 8.43 18.50 -9.50
CA MET A 155 7.03 18.68 -9.88
C MET A 155 6.49 20.08 -9.58
N LYS A 156 7.31 20.97 -9.01
CA LYS A 156 6.97 22.36 -8.63
C LYS A 156 5.67 22.48 -7.82
N SER A 157 5.40 21.52 -6.94
CA SER A 157 4.17 21.49 -6.15
C SER A 157 4.37 20.83 -4.80
N LYS A 158 3.95 21.53 -3.74
CA LYS A 158 3.97 21.01 -2.36
C LYS A 158 3.03 19.82 -2.15
N LEU A 159 2.10 19.60 -3.08
CA LEU A 159 1.23 18.42 -3.06
C LEU A 159 2.03 17.11 -3.07
N TYR A 160 3.22 17.13 -3.67
CA TYR A 160 4.10 15.97 -3.79
C TYR A 160 5.23 15.97 -2.76
N SER A 161 5.01 16.59 -1.59
CA SER A 161 5.99 16.63 -0.49
C SER A 161 5.99 15.37 0.37
N LYS A 162 4.96 14.51 0.26
CA LYS A 162 4.81 13.28 1.05
C LYS A 162 4.35 12.09 0.22
N VAL A 163 5.04 11.85 -0.90
CA VAL A 163 4.64 10.82 -1.87
C VAL A 163 5.56 9.62 -1.92
N ARG A 164 6.55 9.57 -1.03
CA ARG A 164 7.40 8.39 -0.88
C ARG A 164 6.73 7.31 -0.03
N TRP A 165 7.10 6.08 -0.29
CA TRP A 165 6.69 4.90 0.44
C TRP A 165 7.86 3.94 0.58
N LYS A 166 7.81 3.11 1.60
CA LYS A 166 8.74 1.99 1.81
C LYS A 166 8.00 0.85 2.48
N VAL A 167 8.46 -0.37 2.25
CA VAL A 167 7.93 -1.57 2.91
C VAL A 167 9.04 -2.58 3.11
N THR A 168 8.95 -3.26 4.25
CA THR A 168 9.81 -4.39 4.60
C THR A 168 8.90 -5.60 4.79
N PHE A 169 9.24 -6.72 4.16
CA PHE A 169 8.49 -7.98 4.31
C PHE A 169 9.42 -9.19 4.23
N SER A 170 9.01 -10.32 4.79
CA SER A 170 9.78 -11.57 4.71
C SER A 170 9.72 -12.17 3.30
N ALA A 171 10.84 -12.70 2.81
CA ALA A 171 10.90 -13.43 1.55
C ALA A 171 9.97 -14.66 1.52
N LYS A 172 9.57 -15.20 2.68
CA LYS A 172 8.52 -16.23 2.82
C LYS A 172 7.16 -15.83 2.22
N SER A 173 6.91 -14.53 2.06
CA SER A 173 5.70 -14.03 1.40
C SER A 173 5.73 -14.20 -0.13
N LEU A 174 6.86 -14.65 -0.69
CA LEU A 174 7.03 -14.93 -2.11
C LEU A 174 7.20 -16.44 -2.35
N PRO A 175 6.72 -16.98 -3.48
CA PRO A 175 7.05 -18.32 -3.95
C PRO A 175 8.56 -18.54 -4.06
N MET A 176 9.03 -19.78 -3.87
CA MET A 176 10.41 -20.18 -4.17
C MET A 176 10.73 -19.97 -5.66
N GLY A 177 11.98 -19.61 -5.95
CA GLY A 177 12.45 -19.34 -7.31
C GLY A 177 12.26 -17.89 -7.76
N GLU A 178 12.14 -17.69 -9.08
CA GLU A 178 12.10 -16.34 -9.67
C GLU A 178 10.74 -15.66 -9.51
N ASN A 179 10.79 -14.41 -9.05
CA ASN A 179 9.65 -13.56 -8.81
C ASN A 179 9.88 -12.19 -9.45
N ILE A 180 8.80 -11.62 -10.01
CA ILE A 180 8.78 -10.24 -10.49
C ILE A 180 7.81 -9.47 -9.61
N ILE A 181 8.33 -8.53 -8.82
CA ILE A 181 7.54 -7.71 -7.91
C ILE A 181 7.14 -6.43 -8.63
N LYS A 182 5.83 -6.15 -8.61
CA LYS A 182 5.20 -4.99 -9.22
C LYS A 182 4.54 -4.15 -8.13
N ALA A 183 4.62 -2.83 -8.25
CA ALA A 183 3.92 -1.90 -7.38
C ALA A 183 2.72 -1.26 -8.09
N TRP A 184 1.66 -1.01 -7.33
CA TRP A 184 0.39 -0.52 -7.85
C TRP A 184 -0.21 0.52 -6.92
N VAL A 185 -0.96 1.45 -7.50
CA VAL A 185 -1.84 2.37 -6.78
C VAL A 185 -3.29 2.09 -7.14
N TYR A 186 -4.19 2.21 -6.18
CA TYR A 186 -5.61 2.11 -6.43
C TYR A 186 -6.22 3.47 -6.80
N ASN A 187 -7.06 3.48 -7.81
CA ASN A 187 -7.84 4.65 -8.21
C ASN A 187 -9.33 4.35 -8.07
N SER A 188 -9.87 4.71 -6.91
CA SER A 188 -11.29 4.55 -6.55
C SER A 188 -12.25 5.20 -7.55
N ASP A 189 -11.88 6.34 -8.15
CA ASP A 189 -12.79 7.08 -9.04
C ASP A 189 -13.03 6.34 -10.37
N LYS A 190 -12.02 5.59 -10.82
CA LYS A 190 -12.06 4.84 -12.08
C LYS A 190 -12.15 3.34 -11.88
N GLN A 191 -12.15 2.87 -10.62
CA GLN A 191 -12.21 1.45 -10.28
C GLN A 191 -11.10 0.66 -10.99
N GLU A 192 -9.86 1.15 -10.85
CA GLU A 192 -8.68 0.56 -11.49
C GLU A 192 -7.48 0.50 -10.52
N PHE A 193 -6.60 -0.49 -10.73
CA PHE A 193 -5.24 -0.50 -10.23
C PHE A 193 -4.31 -0.04 -11.33
N VAL A 194 -3.46 0.94 -11.02
CA VAL A 194 -2.49 1.49 -11.97
C VAL A 194 -1.09 1.09 -11.54
N LYS A 195 -0.37 0.42 -12.43
CA LYS A 195 1.01 0.00 -12.17
C LYS A 195 1.94 1.21 -12.08
N LEU A 196 2.84 1.19 -11.11
CA LEU A 196 3.99 2.10 -11.09
C LEU A 196 5.03 1.67 -12.13
N ASN A 197 5.91 2.59 -12.48
CA ASN A 197 7.06 2.27 -13.31
C ASN A 197 8.03 1.38 -12.53
N ASP A 198 8.83 0.63 -13.31
CA ASP A 198 9.83 -0.33 -12.85
C ASP A 198 9.25 -1.57 -12.14
N GLU A 199 10.11 -2.59 -12.01
CA GLU A 199 9.82 -3.87 -11.39
C GLU A 199 11.10 -4.38 -10.74
N VAL A 200 10.98 -5.11 -9.62
CA VAL A 200 12.14 -5.75 -8.99
C VAL A 200 12.06 -7.26 -9.18
N LYS A 201 13.13 -7.80 -9.76
CA LYS A 201 13.31 -9.24 -9.93
C LYS A 201 14.00 -9.80 -8.69
N VAL A 202 13.42 -10.83 -8.09
CA VAL A 202 13.95 -11.52 -6.92
C VAL A 202 14.02 -13.01 -7.23
N ARG A 203 15.06 -13.69 -6.76
CA ARG A 203 15.09 -15.15 -6.71
C ARG A 203 15.15 -15.57 -5.24
N VAL A 204 14.11 -16.27 -4.79
CA VAL A 204 14.05 -16.82 -3.44
C VAL A 204 14.65 -18.22 -3.46
N GLU A 205 15.64 -18.45 -2.58
CA GLU A 205 16.33 -19.73 -2.42
C GLU A 205 16.02 -20.33 -1.04
N GLU A 206 16.28 -21.64 -0.89
CA GLU A 206 16.14 -22.32 0.40
C GLU A 206 17.20 -21.81 1.37
N SER A 207 16.77 -21.46 2.59
CA SER A 207 17.64 -21.03 3.70
C SER A 207 18.70 -22.07 4.08
#